data_AF-A0A7W9G3U3-F1
#
_entry.id   AF-A0A7W9G3U3-F1
#
_cell.length_a   1.000
_cell.length_b   1.000
_cell.length_c   1.000
_cell.angle_alpha   90.00
_cell.angle_beta   90.00
_cell.angle_gamma   90.00
#
_symmetry.space_group_name_H-M   'P 1'
#
loop_
_entity.id
_entity.type
_entity.pdbx_description
1 polymer ?
#
loop_
_entity_poly.entity_id
_entity_poly.type
_entity_poly.pdbx_seq_one_letter_code
_entity_poly.pdbx_strand_id
1 'polypeptide(L)'
;MHSHEQARQFADELMGRIYVALRDGTLDAEPVIALACLLEETGRSTPATRELLERAAADLTTTDVTRLGKKLLRDARFEPTFALEPSMWVALEQALKLVERDVRSTGITGPLRLVIPDWDDSGHAWVEFRGGCQGNGIWPTQGSNAQKALVSIADATQEVIMEMLWKVWPVCPAHDRGLRAELEHKAAGWRCTGDGTHTVARVGELLPEHR
;
A
#
# COMPACT_ATOMS: atom_id res chain seq x y z
N MET A 1 -9.51 30.25 -0.72
CA MET A 1 -8.91 28.99 -1.23
C MET A 1 -7.67 28.58 -0.44
N HIS A 2 -6.70 29.46 -0.18
CA HIS A 2 -5.47 29.14 0.59
C HIS A 2 -5.68 28.59 2.02
N SER A 3 -6.71 29.05 2.74
CA SER A 3 -6.96 28.63 4.13
C SER A 3 -7.31 27.12 4.28
N HIS A 4 -8.02 26.53 3.31
CA HIS A 4 -8.35 25.10 3.33
C HIS A 4 -7.15 24.20 3.00
N GLU A 5 -6.27 24.66 2.11
CA GLU A 5 -5.07 23.93 1.72
C GLU A 5 -4.04 23.90 2.85
N GLN A 6 -3.84 25.05 3.52
CA GLN A 6 -3.01 25.15 4.72
C GLN A 6 -3.53 24.26 5.86
N ALA A 7 -4.85 24.25 6.09
CA ALA A 7 -5.46 23.38 7.08
C ALA A 7 -5.28 21.88 6.74
N ARG A 8 -5.30 21.51 5.45
CA ARG A 8 -5.03 20.13 5.02
C ARG A 8 -3.57 19.76 5.28
N GLN A 9 -2.62 20.58 4.87
CA GLN A 9 -1.19 20.33 5.08
C GLN A 9 -0.87 20.18 6.58
N PHE A 10 -1.43 21.06 7.42
CA PHE A 10 -1.21 20.98 8.86
C PHE A 10 -1.84 19.72 9.48
N ALA A 11 -3.00 19.27 8.98
CA ALA A 11 -3.58 18.00 9.39
C ALA A 11 -2.67 16.82 9.02
N ASP A 12 -2.10 16.81 7.80
CA ASP A 12 -1.20 15.75 7.33
C ASP A 12 0.08 15.69 8.18
N GLU A 13 0.65 16.84 8.54
CA GLU A 13 1.80 16.93 9.45
C GLU A 13 1.48 16.38 10.84
N LEU A 14 0.32 16.75 11.42
CA LEU A 14 -0.13 16.24 12.71
C LEU A 14 -0.38 14.73 12.68
N MET A 15 -1.04 14.22 11.64
CA MET A 15 -1.28 12.79 11.48
C MET A 15 0.03 12.01 11.34
N GLY A 16 1.01 12.53 10.59
CA GLY A 16 2.35 11.95 10.49
C GLY A 16 3.07 11.90 11.85
N ARG A 17 3.03 12.99 12.62
CA ARG A 17 3.59 13.05 13.99
C ARG A 17 2.93 12.03 14.92
N ILE A 18 1.60 11.95 14.93
CA ILE A 18 0.85 10.99 15.75
C ILE A 18 1.21 9.55 15.35
N TYR A 19 1.30 9.26 14.05
CA TYR A 19 1.64 7.93 13.55
C TYR A 19 3.03 7.48 14.04
N VAL A 20 4.05 8.32 13.88
CA VAL A 20 5.41 8.01 14.34
C VAL A 20 5.45 7.83 15.86
N ALA A 21 4.84 8.74 16.62
CA ALA A 21 4.84 8.64 18.08
C ALA A 21 4.04 7.41 18.60
N LEU A 22 2.98 6.99 17.90
CA LEU A 22 2.26 5.75 18.20
C LEU A 22 3.13 4.51 17.97
N ARG A 23 3.91 4.48 16.89
CA ARG A 23 4.84 3.39 16.58
C ARG A 23 5.92 3.28 17.64
N ASP A 24 6.45 4.42 18.05
CA ASP A 24 7.60 4.49 18.96
C ASP A 24 7.16 4.42 20.45
N GLY A 25 5.85 4.47 20.73
CA GLY A 25 5.30 4.40 22.09
C GLY A 25 5.48 5.70 22.89
N THR A 26 5.64 6.83 22.19
CA THR A 26 5.98 8.15 22.76
C THR A 26 4.89 9.19 22.56
N LEU A 27 3.66 8.77 22.25
CA LEU A 27 2.56 9.68 21.92
C LEU A 27 2.10 10.51 23.13
N ASP A 28 2.25 11.83 23.02
CA ASP A 28 1.71 12.83 23.93
C ASP A 28 0.32 13.33 23.51
N ALA A 29 -0.40 13.97 24.43
CA ALA A 29 -1.76 14.47 24.20
C ALA A 29 -1.82 15.65 23.21
N GLU A 30 -0.79 16.51 23.16
CA GLU A 30 -0.75 17.74 22.36
C GLU A 30 -1.09 17.52 20.88
N PRO A 31 -0.38 16.66 20.11
CA PRO A 31 -0.66 16.50 18.69
C PRO A 31 -2.05 15.88 18.43
N VAL A 32 -2.54 15.04 19.35
CA VAL A 32 -3.86 14.39 19.27
C VAL A 32 -4.98 15.41 19.46
N ILE A 33 -4.84 16.29 20.46
CA ILE A 33 -5.80 17.38 20.71
C ILE A 33 -5.76 18.40 19.57
N ALA A 34 -4.56 18.79 19.11
CA ALA A 34 -4.41 19.72 17.99
C ALA A 34 -5.10 19.21 16.72
N LEU A 35 -4.94 17.92 16.40
CA LEU A 35 -5.64 17.31 15.27
C LEU A 35 -7.16 17.27 15.49
N ALA A 36 -7.62 16.96 16.71
CA ALA A 36 -9.05 16.98 17.03
C ALA A 36 -9.66 18.38 16.84
N CYS A 37 -9.03 19.44 17.36
CA CYS A 37 -9.47 20.81 17.15
C CYS A 37 -9.59 21.15 15.66
N LEU A 38 -8.56 20.83 14.88
CA LEU A 38 -8.55 21.09 13.44
C LEU A 38 -9.64 20.32 12.68
N LEU A 39 -9.90 19.07 13.06
CA LEU A 39 -10.97 18.28 12.46
C LEU A 39 -12.36 18.85 12.82
N GLU A 40 -12.55 19.33 14.04
CA GLU A 40 -13.78 20.00 14.47
C GLU A 40 -14.02 21.30 13.67
N GLU A 41 -13.00 22.17 13.61
CA GLU A 41 -13.04 23.44 12.89
C GLU A 41 -13.31 23.27 11.39
N THR A 42 -12.83 22.16 10.80
CA THR A 42 -13.05 21.84 9.38
C THR A 42 -14.32 21.02 9.13
N GLY A 43 -15.17 20.82 10.13
CA GLY A 43 -16.45 20.10 10.01
C GLY A 43 -16.31 18.59 9.82
N ARG A 44 -15.15 18.02 10.15
CA ARG A 44 -14.82 16.58 10.07
C ARG A 44 -14.87 15.92 11.45
N SER A 45 -15.75 16.40 12.32
CA SER A 45 -15.91 15.89 13.68
C SER A 45 -16.24 14.39 13.70
N THR A 46 -15.55 13.66 14.56
CA THR A 46 -15.77 12.22 14.80
C THR A 46 -16.12 12.01 16.27
N PRO A 47 -16.66 10.84 16.67
CA PRO A 47 -16.83 10.53 18.07
C PRO A 47 -15.52 10.60 18.88
N ALA A 48 -14.35 10.35 18.28
CA ALA A 48 -13.07 10.55 18.97
C ALA A 48 -12.69 12.03 19.11
N THR A 49 -12.98 12.84 18.10
CA THR A 49 -12.83 14.29 18.16
C THR A 49 -13.60 14.85 19.34
N ARG A 50 -14.89 14.52 19.46
CA ARG A 50 -15.73 14.97 20.58
C ARG A 50 -15.23 14.50 21.94
N GLU A 51 -14.87 13.21 22.06
CA GLU A 51 -14.33 12.66 23.31
C GLU A 51 -13.05 13.38 23.76
N LEU A 52 -12.17 13.76 22.82
CA LEU A 52 -10.95 14.51 23.12
C LEU A 52 -11.24 15.95 23.55
N LEU A 53 -12.22 16.61 22.92
CA LEU A 53 -12.53 18.02 23.17
C LEU A 53 -13.42 18.23 24.41
N GLU A 54 -14.19 17.23 24.81
CA GLU A 54 -15.05 17.28 26.02
C GLU A 54 -14.27 16.99 27.32
N ARG A 55 -13.08 16.37 27.23
CA ARG A 55 -12.23 16.05 28.39
C ARG A 55 -11.13 17.09 28.57
N ALA A 56 -10.81 17.43 29.82
CA ALA A 56 -9.63 18.24 30.09
C ALA A 56 -8.36 17.44 29.73
N ALA A 57 -7.39 18.11 29.10
CA ALA A 57 -6.12 17.48 28.72
C ALA A 57 -5.38 16.84 29.90
N ALA A 58 -5.50 17.43 31.10
CA ALA A 58 -4.92 16.92 32.34
C ALA A 58 -5.53 15.57 32.81
N ASP A 59 -6.72 15.23 32.33
CA ASP A 59 -7.44 14.00 32.68
C ASP A 59 -7.21 12.86 31.65
N LEU A 60 -6.42 13.11 30.61
CA LEU A 60 -6.08 12.11 29.60
C LEU A 60 -4.89 11.26 30.06
N THR A 61 -5.15 9.98 30.26
CA THR A 61 -4.07 9.00 30.52
C THR A 61 -3.32 8.66 29.22
N THR A 62 -2.09 8.14 29.32
CA THR A 62 -1.34 7.63 28.15
C THR A 62 -2.14 6.58 27.36
N THR A 63 -2.91 5.74 28.05
CA THR A 63 -3.80 4.75 27.42
C THR A 63 -4.92 5.41 26.62
N ASP A 64 -5.53 6.47 27.16
CA ASP A 64 -6.53 7.27 26.43
C ASP A 64 -5.94 7.92 25.20
N VAL A 65 -4.81 8.60 25.35
CA VAL A 65 -4.10 9.28 24.25
C VAL A 65 -3.75 8.30 23.13
N THR A 66 -3.21 7.11 23.47
CA THR A 66 -2.90 6.06 22.50
C THR A 66 -4.14 5.55 21.77
N ARG A 67 -5.21 5.26 22.53
CA ARG A 67 -6.48 4.75 21.96
C ARG A 67 -7.12 5.78 21.04
N LEU A 68 -7.17 7.04 21.46
CA LEU A 68 -7.80 8.13 20.74
C LEU A 68 -6.97 8.55 19.52
N GLY A 69 -5.64 8.60 19.63
CA GLY A 69 -4.75 8.83 18.49
C GLY A 69 -4.94 7.79 17.39
N LYS A 70 -4.97 6.50 17.74
CA LYS A 70 -5.27 5.41 16.77
C LYS A 70 -6.62 5.58 16.10
N LYS A 71 -7.64 5.98 16.86
CA LYS A 71 -8.99 6.19 16.35
C LYS A 71 -9.06 7.40 15.42
N LEU A 72 -8.41 8.52 15.77
CA LEU A 72 -8.33 9.69 14.89
C LEU A 72 -7.67 9.36 13.56
N LEU A 73 -6.50 8.70 13.56
CA LEU A 73 -5.83 8.32 12.30
C LEU A 73 -6.72 7.43 11.43
N ARG A 74 -7.40 6.45 12.03
CA ARG A 74 -8.33 5.59 11.30
C ARG A 74 -9.53 6.36 10.74
N ASP A 75 -10.16 7.20 11.57
CA ASP A 75 -11.37 7.93 11.18
C ASP A 75 -11.04 8.99 10.11
N ALA A 76 -9.83 9.55 10.13
CA ALA A 76 -9.28 10.43 9.11
C ALA A 76 -8.76 9.70 7.85
N ARG A 77 -8.78 8.36 7.83
CA ARG A 77 -8.23 7.50 6.76
C ARG A 77 -6.77 7.83 6.44
N PHE A 78 -5.98 8.10 7.47
CA PHE A 78 -4.56 8.35 7.32
C PHE A 78 -3.85 7.13 6.72
N GLU A 79 -3.05 7.35 5.69
CA GLU A 79 -2.14 6.36 5.11
C GLU A 79 -0.71 6.89 5.20
N PRO A 80 0.24 6.12 5.78
CA PRO A 80 1.63 6.56 5.85
C PRO A 80 2.26 6.57 4.46
N THR A 81 3.12 7.56 4.21
CA THR A 81 3.98 7.59 3.01
C THR A 81 5.18 6.66 3.20
N PHE A 82 5.90 6.34 2.11
CA PHE A 82 7.16 5.60 2.21
C PHE A 82 8.23 6.34 3.03
N ALA A 83 8.18 7.67 3.10
CA ALA A 83 9.07 8.45 3.95
C ALA A 83 8.80 8.23 5.45
N LEU A 84 7.52 8.07 5.84
CA LEU A 84 7.13 7.80 7.22
C LEU A 84 7.32 6.33 7.62
N GLU A 85 7.12 5.41 6.67
CA GLU A 85 7.30 3.97 6.89
C GLU A 85 8.15 3.32 5.78
N PRO A 86 9.49 3.50 5.81
CA PRO A 86 10.40 2.99 4.78
C PRO A 86 10.37 1.46 4.62
N SER A 87 9.98 0.73 5.67
CA SER A 87 9.88 -0.74 5.61
C SER A 87 8.84 -1.22 4.58
N MET A 88 7.82 -0.41 4.28
CA MET A 88 6.82 -0.71 3.25
C MET A 88 7.45 -0.73 1.85
N TRP A 89 8.39 0.18 1.57
CA TRP A 89 9.13 0.18 0.29
C TRP A 89 9.99 -1.08 0.17
N VAL A 90 10.73 -1.41 1.23
CA VAL A 90 11.57 -2.62 1.28
C VAL A 90 10.75 -3.88 1.03
N ALA A 91 9.53 -3.97 1.57
CA ALA A 91 8.64 -5.09 1.32
C ALA A 91 8.22 -5.20 -0.16
N LEU A 92 7.94 -4.07 -0.82
CA LEU A 92 7.63 -4.05 -2.25
C LEU A 92 8.84 -4.44 -3.11
N GLU A 93 10.06 -3.99 -2.77
CA GLU A 93 11.28 -4.39 -3.47
C GLU A 93 11.56 -5.90 -3.34
N GLN A 94 11.31 -6.48 -2.16
CA GLN A 94 11.43 -7.91 -1.94
C GLN A 94 10.40 -8.70 -2.75
N ALA A 95 9.16 -8.21 -2.81
CA ALA A 95 8.13 -8.78 -3.67
C ALA A 95 8.51 -8.73 -5.16
N LEU A 96 9.07 -7.61 -5.62
CA LEU A 96 9.51 -7.46 -7.01
C LEU A 96 10.56 -8.50 -7.41
N LYS A 97 11.52 -8.80 -6.53
CA LYS A 97 12.53 -9.85 -6.79
C LYS A 97 11.91 -11.23 -7.01
N LEU A 98 10.83 -11.55 -6.30
CA LEU A 98 10.10 -12.81 -6.45
C LEU A 98 9.32 -12.83 -7.77
N VAL A 99 8.58 -11.77 -8.09
CA VAL A 99 7.82 -11.68 -9.34
C VAL A 99 8.76 -11.68 -10.56
N GLU A 100 9.92 -11.01 -10.46
CA GLU A 100 10.91 -11.01 -11.52
C GLU A 100 11.45 -12.42 -11.83
N ARG A 101 11.51 -13.31 -10.84
CA ARG A 101 11.85 -14.72 -11.07
C ARG A 101 10.82 -15.42 -11.95
N ASP A 102 9.53 -15.17 -11.72
CA ASP A 102 8.45 -15.72 -12.52
C ASP A 102 8.47 -15.16 -13.95
N VAL A 103 8.70 -13.85 -14.10
CA VAL A 103 8.83 -13.21 -15.41
C VAL A 103 9.96 -13.82 -16.22
N ARG A 104 11.11 -14.07 -15.58
CA ARG A 104 12.25 -14.73 -16.21
C ARG A 104 11.95 -16.20 -16.54
N SER A 105 11.22 -16.92 -15.70
CA SER A 105 10.91 -18.34 -15.96
C SER A 105 10.00 -18.52 -17.17
N THR A 106 9.14 -17.54 -17.48
CA THR A 106 8.34 -17.49 -18.71
C THR A 106 9.11 -16.93 -19.93
N GLY A 107 10.43 -16.73 -19.81
CA GLY A 107 11.29 -16.29 -20.92
C GLY A 107 11.18 -14.81 -21.28
N ILE A 108 10.53 -13.99 -20.45
CA ILE A 108 10.48 -12.53 -20.64
C ILE A 108 11.78 -11.94 -20.07
N THR A 109 12.42 -11.10 -20.88
CA THR A 109 13.69 -10.44 -20.54
C THR A 109 13.55 -8.92 -20.56
N GLY A 110 14.31 -8.28 -19.68
CA GLY A 110 14.32 -6.84 -19.47
C GLY A 110 14.33 -6.52 -17.98
N PRO A 111 14.77 -5.32 -17.59
CA PRO A 111 14.76 -4.91 -16.19
C PRO A 111 13.32 -4.65 -15.73
N LEU A 112 13.00 -5.13 -14.53
CA LEU A 112 11.87 -4.65 -13.74
C LEU A 112 12.38 -3.76 -12.62
N ARG A 113 11.73 -2.62 -12.41
CA ARG A 113 12.15 -1.66 -11.38
C ARG A 113 10.95 -1.18 -10.59
N LEU A 114 11.17 -0.94 -9.30
CA LEU A 114 10.24 -0.19 -8.48
C LEU A 114 10.65 1.28 -8.51
N VAL A 115 9.72 2.18 -8.85
CA VAL A 115 9.99 3.62 -9.00
C VAL A 115 8.88 4.45 -8.35
N ILE A 116 9.19 5.70 -8.00
CA ILE A 116 8.19 6.73 -7.71
C ILE A 116 8.41 7.80 -8.78
N PRO A 117 7.58 7.85 -9.83
CA PRO A 117 7.81 8.73 -10.95
C PRO A 117 7.46 10.18 -10.60
N ASP A 118 8.21 11.14 -11.15
CA ASP A 118 8.02 12.58 -10.89
C ASP A 118 6.64 13.12 -11.34
N TRP A 119 5.93 12.39 -12.19
CA TRP A 119 4.59 12.77 -12.64
C TRP A 119 3.48 12.34 -11.68
N ASP A 120 3.77 11.50 -10.68
CA ASP A 120 2.80 11.06 -9.68
C ASP A 120 2.99 11.83 -8.37
N ASP A 121 2.24 12.93 -8.25
CA ASP A 121 2.21 13.76 -7.04
C ASP A 121 1.69 13.02 -5.79
N SER A 122 1.10 11.83 -5.96
CA SER A 122 0.59 11.01 -4.85
C SER A 122 1.72 10.27 -4.11
N GLY A 123 2.91 10.16 -4.71
CA GLY A 123 4.04 9.42 -4.15
C GLY A 123 3.80 7.91 -4.07
N HIS A 124 2.96 7.36 -4.95
CA HIS A 124 2.77 5.91 -5.03
C HIS A 124 3.94 5.23 -5.75
N ALA A 125 4.14 3.95 -5.46
CA ALA A 125 5.15 3.15 -6.15
C ALA A 125 4.61 2.60 -7.47
N TRP A 126 5.49 2.43 -8.46
CA TRP A 126 5.15 1.87 -9.77
C TRP A 126 6.15 0.81 -10.17
N VAL A 127 5.69 -0.18 -10.93
CA VAL A 127 6.54 -1.18 -11.57
C VAL A 127 6.84 -0.70 -12.99
N GLU A 128 8.10 -0.37 -13.24
CA GLU A 128 8.58 -0.01 -14.57
C GLU A 128 9.07 -1.26 -15.32
N PHE A 129 8.60 -1.43 -16.55
CA PHE A 129 9.13 -2.40 -17.51
C PHE A 129 9.32 -1.75 -18.87
N ARG A 130 10.56 -1.75 -19.38
CA ARG A 130 10.93 -1.18 -20.70
C ARG A 130 10.46 0.28 -20.87
N GLY A 131 10.52 1.08 -19.81
CA GLY A 131 10.09 2.48 -19.81
C GLY A 131 8.58 2.71 -19.71
N GLY A 132 7.77 1.65 -19.71
CA GLY A 132 6.34 1.71 -19.39
C GLY A 132 6.09 1.44 -17.90
N CYS A 133 4.98 1.94 -17.39
CA CYS A 133 4.47 1.63 -16.05
C CYS A 133 3.03 1.10 -16.18
N GLN A 134 2.55 0.40 -15.15
CA GLN A 134 1.17 -0.06 -15.09
C GLN A 134 0.17 1.12 -15.03
N GLY A 135 -1.15 0.87 -14.99
CA GLY A 135 -2.17 1.91 -15.07
C GLY A 135 -2.50 2.61 -13.76
N ASN A 136 -2.17 1.99 -12.61
CA ASN A 136 -2.47 2.53 -11.28
C ASN A 136 -1.28 2.40 -10.32
N GLY A 137 -1.08 3.41 -9.47
CA GLY A 137 -0.02 3.43 -8.46
C GLY A 137 -0.25 2.43 -7.32
N ILE A 138 0.83 1.88 -6.80
CA ILE A 138 0.87 1.00 -5.63
C ILE A 138 0.99 1.85 -4.37
N TRP A 139 -0.08 1.86 -3.59
CA TRP A 139 -0.16 2.58 -2.32
C TRP A 139 0.87 2.03 -1.32
N PRO A 140 1.50 2.86 -0.46
CA PRO A 140 2.45 2.40 0.54
C PRO A 140 1.88 1.31 1.45
N THR A 141 0.60 1.40 1.79
CA THR A 141 -0.10 0.43 2.63
C THR A 141 -0.17 -0.98 2.02
N GLN A 142 0.12 -1.16 0.73
CA GLN A 142 0.32 -2.48 0.14
C GLN A 142 1.59 -3.16 0.65
N GLY A 143 2.62 -2.40 1.01
CA GLY A 143 3.86 -2.85 1.65
C GLY A 143 3.73 -3.24 3.13
N SER A 144 2.56 -3.06 3.75
CA SER A 144 2.35 -3.33 5.20
C SER A 144 2.49 -4.82 5.58
N ASN A 145 2.41 -5.73 4.62
CA ASN A 145 2.55 -7.16 4.82
C ASN A 145 3.13 -7.80 3.55
N ALA A 146 4.08 -8.74 3.72
CA ALA A 146 4.81 -9.34 2.62
C ALA A 146 3.90 -9.98 1.55
N GLN A 147 2.82 -10.65 1.96
CA GLN A 147 1.91 -11.31 1.00
C GLN A 147 1.02 -10.31 0.25
N LYS A 148 0.69 -9.19 0.89
CA LYS A 148 -0.06 -8.10 0.26
C LYS A 148 0.83 -7.40 -0.77
N ALA A 149 2.06 -7.08 -0.38
CA ALA A 149 3.10 -6.55 -1.27
C ALA A 149 3.31 -7.45 -2.49
N LEU A 150 3.36 -8.77 -2.27
CA LEU A 150 3.57 -9.75 -3.34
C LEU A 150 2.41 -9.78 -4.33
N VAL A 151 1.15 -9.76 -3.88
CA VAL A 151 0.00 -9.68 -4.77
C VAL A 151 -0.01 -8.36 -5.55
N SER A 152 0.21 -7.21 -4.88
CA SER A 152 0.19 -5.90 -5.55
C SER A 152 1.29 -5.76 -6.60
N ILE A 153 2.50 -6.23 -6.31
CA ILE A 153 3.60 -6.18 -7.28
C ILE A 153 3.36 -7.16 -8.42
N ALA A 154 2.81 -8.34 -8.15
CA ALA A 154 2.48 -9.32 -9.18
C ALA A 154 1.40 -8.79 -10.15
N ASP A 155 0.36 -8.15 -9.62
CA ASP A 155 -0.71 -7.50 -10.38
C ASP A 155 -0.18 -6.35 -11.24
N ALA A 156 0.59 -5.42 -10.64
CA ALA A 156 1.21 -4.31 -11.38
C ALA A 156 2.19 -4.79 -12.45
N THR A 157 3.01 -5.81 -12.15
CA THR A 157 3.93 -6.41 -13.13
C THR A 157 3.17 -7.07 -14.26
N GLN A 158 2.05 -7.72 -13.96
CA GLN A 158 1.18 -8.32 -14.98
C GLN A 158 0.64 -7.28 -15.94
N GLU A 159 0.06 -6.20 -15.40
CA GLU A 159 -0.51 -5.13 -16.21
C GLU A 159 0.54 -4.50 -17.14
N VAL A 160 1.70 -4.09 -16.61
CA VAL A 160 2.75 -3.46 -17.43
C VAL A 160 3.36 -4.42 -18.46
N ILE A 161 3.52 -5.71 -18.15
CA ILE A 161 4.04 -6.68 -19.12
C ILE A 161 3.02 -6.92 -20.24
N MET A 162 1.75 -7.08 -19.89
CA MET A 162 0.69 -7.32 -20.87
C MET A 162 0.55 -6.14 -21.83
N GLU A 163 0.63 -4.92 -21.31
CA GLU A 163 0.60 -3.69 -22.10
C GLU A 163 1.82 -3.55 -23.00
N MET A 164 3.03 -3.77 -22.46
CA MET A 164 4.27 -3.55 -23.21
C MET A 164 4.57 -4.66 -24.24
N LEU A 165 4.12 -5.88 -24.00
CA LEU A 165 4.38 -7.02 -24.90
C LEU A 165 3.17 -7.42 -25.75
N TRP A 166 1.98 -6.86 -25.49
CA TRP A 166 0.74 -7.20 -26.17
C TRP A 166 0.43 -8.70 -26.12
N LYS A 167 0.71 -9.32 -24.97
CA LYS A 167 0.56 -10.76 -24.72
C LYS A 167 -0.01 -10.98 -23.33
N VAL A 168 -0.80 -12.04 -23.17
CA VAL A 168 -1.27 -12.48 -21.86
C VAL A 168 -0.09 -13.04 -21.06
N TRP A 169 0.05 -12.63 -19.80
CA TRP A 169 1.06 -13.16 -18.89
C TRP A 169 0.61 -13.07 -17.42
N PRO A 170 0.93 -14.05 -16.56
CA PRO A 170 1.37 -15.38 -16.91
C PRO A 170 0.19 -16.23 -17.42
N VAL A 171 0.46 -17.27 -18.20
CA VAL A 171 -0.58 -18.13 -18.79
C VAL A 171 -0.69 -19.44 -18.01
N CYS A 172 -1.92 -19.91 -17.79
CA CYS A 172 -2.20 -21.22 -17.23
C CYS A 172 -1.83 -22.32 -18.25
N PRO A 173 -0.93 -23.25 -17.92
CA PRO A 173 -0.56 -24.31 -18.87
C PRO A 173 -1.71 -25.30 -19.16
N ALA A 174 -2.71 -25.40 -18.27
CA ALA A 174 -3.84 -26.31 -18.44
C ALA A 174 -4.97 -25.72 -19.31
N HIS A 175 -5.15 -24.40 -19.32
CA HIS A 175 -6.32 -23.76 -19.94
C HIS A 175 -5.99 -22.67 -20.95
N ASP A 176 -4.71 -22.32 -21.14
CA ASP A 176 -4.27 -21.24 -22.04
C ASP A 176 -4.97 -19.90 -21.75
N ARG A 177 -5.18 -19.61 -20.46
CA ARG A 177 -5.81 -18.38 -19.96
C ARG A 177 -4.86 -17.63 -19.04
N GLY A 178 -4.99 -16.31 -19.01
CA GLY A 178 -4.26 -15.47 -18.05
C GLY A 178 -4.53 -15.89 -16.62
N LEU A 179 -3.46 -16.02 -15.83
CA LEU A 179 -3.51 -16.18 -14.39
C LEU A 179 -3.74 -14.82 -13.73
N ARG A 180 -4.23 -14.81 -12.49
CA ARG A 180 -4.26 -13.59 -11.66
C ARG A 180 -3.54 -13.84 -10.35
N ALA A 181 -2.84 -12.82 -9.86
CA ALA A 181 -2.27 -12.85 -8.53
C ALA A 181 -3.38 -12.70 -7.49
N GLU A 182 -3.55 -13.69 -6.63
CA GLU A 182 -4.58 -13.67 -5.58
C GLU A 182 -4.01 -14.18 -4.26
N LEU A 183 -4.57 -13.69 -3.14
CA LEU A 183 -4.22 -14.15 -1.81
C LEU A 183 -5.12 -15.32 -1.41
N GLU A 184 -4.56 -16.52 -1.29
CA GLU A 184 -5.29 -17.73 -0.87
C GLU A 184 -4.65 -18.32 0.39
N HIS A 185 -5.43 -18.59 1.43
CA HIS A 185 -4.95 -19.15 2.71
C HIS A 185 -3.70 -18.44 3.27
N LYS A 186 -3.62 -17.12 3.11
CA LYS A 186 -2.49 -16.24 3.50
C LYS A 186 -1.22 -16.37 2.65
N ALA A 187 -1.28 -16.99 1.47
CA ALA A 187 -0.17 -17.04 0.53
C ALA A 187 -0.59 -16.46 -0.84
N ALA A 188 0.28 -15.65 -1.43
CA ALA A 188 0.08 -15.14 -2.79
C ALA A 188 0.32 -16.27 -3.81
N GLY A 189 -0.64 -16.46 -4.70
CA GLY A 189 -0.57 -17.48 -5.75
C GLY A 189 -1.10 -16.98 -7.07
N TRP A 190 -0.61 -17.60 -8.14
CA TRP A 190 -1.13 -17.43 -9.49
C TRP A 190 -2.33 -18.35 -9.69
N ARG A 191 -3.51 -17.75 -9.84
CA ARG A 191 -4.78 -18.47 -9.96
C ARG A 191 -5.33 -18.42 -11.37
N CYS A 192 -5.80 -19.57 -11.83
CA CYS A 192 -6.56 -19.69 -13.07
C CYS A 192 -8.05 -19.75 -12.74
N THR A 193 -8.87 -18.97 -13.42
CA THR A 193 -10.35 -19.05 -13.38
C THR A 193 -10.89 -19.84 -14.59
N GLY A 194 -10.19 -20.92 -14.95
CA GLY A 194 -10.56 -21.86 -16.02
C GLY A 194 -11.78 -22.71 -15.64
N ASP A 195 -11.88 -23.91 -16.22
CA ASP A 195 -12.97 -24.86 -15.94
C ASP A 195 -12.72 -25.57 -14.60
N GLY A 196 -12.69 -24.77 -13.52
CA GLY A 196 -12.25 -25.13 -12.18
C GLY A 196 -11.19 -24.16 -11.69
N THR A 197 -11.56 -23.26 -10.76
CA THR A 197 -10.61 -22.30 -10.19
C THR A 197 -9.52 -23.05 -9.41
N HIS A 198 -8.26 -22.92 -9.84
CA HIS A 198 -7.13 -23.57 -9.17
C HIS A 198 -5.93 -22.66 -9.11
N THR A 199 -5.06 -22.94 -8.14
CA THR A 199 -3.77 -22.27 -7.97
C THR A 199 -2.72 -23.06 -8.75
N VAL A 200 -2.06 -22.40 -9.70
CA VAL A 200 -1.04 -22.99 -10.56
C VAL A 200 0.31 -23.04 -9.84
N ALA A 201 0.70 -21.95 -9.19
CA ALA A 201 1.94 -21.83 -8.44
C ALA A 201 1.83 -20.73 -7.40
N ARG A 202 2.72 -20.73 -6.40
CA ARG A 202 2.95 -19.52 -5.60
C ARG A 202 3.65 -18.47 -6.45
N VAL A 203 3.46 -17.20 -6.09
CA VAL A 203 4.24 -16.12 -6.70
C VAL A 203 5.72 -16.29 -6.31
N GLY A 204 6.60 -16.24 -7.30
CA GLY A 204 8.03 -16.54 -7.21
C GLY A 204 8.39 -18.01 -7.45
N GLU A 205 7.41 -18.86 -7.76
CA GLU A 205 7.56 -20.30 -7.99
C GLU A 205 6.96 -20.77 -9.34
N LEU A 206 6.68 -19.85 -10.30
CA LEU A 206 6.23 -20.26 -11.64
C LEU A 206 7.30 -21.09 -12.34
N LEU A 207 6.91 -22.29 -12.77
CA LEU A 207 7.79 -23.18 -13.52
C LEU A 207 8.02 -22.65 -14.93
N PRO A 208 9.19 -22.95 -15.54
CA PRO A 208 9.44 -22.58 -16.93
C PRO A 208 8.40 -23.16 -17.87
N GLU A 209 8.02 -22.39 -18.88
CA GLU A 209 7.18 -22.91 -19.97
C GLU A 209 7.94 -24.03 -20.71
N HIS A 210 7.37 -25.23 -20.76
CA HIS A 210 7.85 -26.28 -21.63
C HIS A 210 7.48 -25.91 -23.07
N ARG A 211 8.43 -25.34 -23.83
CA ARG A 211 8.31 -25.20 -25.28
C ARG A 211 8.42 -26.54 -25.99
#